data_AF-A0A847A025-F1
#
_entry.id   AF-A0A847A025-F1
#
_cell.length_a   1.000
_cell.length_b   1.000
_cell.length_c   1.000
_cell.angle_alpha   90.00
_cell.angle_beta   90.00
_cell.angle_gamma   90.00
#
_symmetry.space_group_name_H-M   'P 1'
#
loop_
_entity.id
_entity.type
_entity.pdbx_description
1 polymer ?
#
loop_
_entity_poly.entity_id
_entity_poly.type
_entity_poly.pdbx_seq_one_letter_code
_entity_poly.pdbx_strand_id
1 'polypeptide(L)'
;FPMPHKANGAAMMRKDLDAAKIKYTDESGRDCDFHALRHTFITNLSRAGVHPTVAQKLARHSSIELTMKYYTHVLYESEVSAIASLQNITATATNERKNLSYA
;
A
#
# COMPACT_ATOMS: atom_id res chain seq x y z
N PHE A 1 -29.76 14.85 3.25
CA PHE A 1 -28.85 15.53 2.29
C PHE A 1 -29.19 15.02 0.90
N PRO A 2 -29.70 15.84 -0.02
CA PRO A 2 -29.97 15.41 -1.38
C PRO A 2 -28.64 15.13 -2.07
N MET A 3 -28.42 13.87 -2.44
CA MET A 3 -27.22 13.48 -3.17
C MET A 3 -27.29 14.04 -4.59
N PRO A 4 -26.24 14.72 -5.09
CA PRO A 4 -26.17 15.09 -6.50
C PRO A 4 -26.33 13.84 -7.38
N HIS A 5 -26.97 14.01 -8.53
CA HIS A 5 -27.24 12.92 -9.47
C HIS A 5 -25.96 12.13 -9.78
N LYS A 6 -26.04 10.79 -9.90
CA LYS A 6 -24.88 9.87 -9.97
C LYS A 6 -23.82 10.26 -11.01
N ALA A 7 -24.23 10.91 -12.11
CA ALA A 7 -23.34 11.39 -13.16
C ALA A 7 -22.54 12.66 -12.78
N ASN A 8 -22.97 13.42 -11.78
CA ASN A 8 -22.39 14.73 -11.44
C ASN A 8 -21.18 14.64 -10.52
N GLY A 9 -21.00 13.51 -9.81
CA GLY A 9 -19.84 13.33 -8.93
C GLY A 9 -18.53 13.43 -9.73
N ALA A 10 -18.44 12.70 -10.84
CA ALA A 10 -17.24 12.73 -11.70
C ALA A 10 -17.03 14.11 -12.36
N ALA A 11 -18.12 14.83 -12.64
CA ALA A 11 -18.06 16.17 -13.21
C ALA A 11 -17.50 17.22 -12.23
N MET A 12 -17.76 17.07 -10.93
CA MET A 12 -17.17 17.94 -9.89
C MET A 12 -15.67 17.73 -9.79
N MET A 13 -15.22 16.47 -9.72
CA MET A 13 -13.79 16.14 -9.62
C MET A 13 -12.97 16.69 -10.80
N ARG A 14 -13.53 16.69 -12.02
CA ARG A 14 -12.87 17.29 -13.19
C ARG A 14 -12.65 18.79 -13.05
N LYS A 15 -13.61 19.53 -12.48
CA LYS A 15 -13.46 20.97 -12.23
C LYS A 15 -12.40 21.25 -11.18
N ASP A 16 -12.34 20.42 -10.14
CA ASP A 16 -11.33 20.56 -9.09
C ASP A 16 -9.92 20.25 -9.62
N LEU A 17 -9.78 19.25 -10.49
CA LEU A 17 -8.53 18.90 -11.16
C LEU A 17 -8.06 20.01 -12.11
N ASP A 18 -8.98 20.61 -12.87
CA ASP A 18 -8.69 21.76 -13.75
C ASP A 18 -8.24 22.99 -12.95
N ALA A 19 -8.92 23.30 -11.85
CA ALA A 19 -8.52 24.35 -10.92
C ALA A 19 -7.13 24.09 -10.29
N ALA A 20 -6.81 22.83 -10.00
CA ALA A 20 -5.50 22.40 -9.49
C ALA A 20 -4.42 22.29 -10.58
N LYS A 21 -4.76 22.52 -11.86
CA LYS A 21 -3.89 22.34 -13.04
C LYS A 21 -3.33 20.92 -13.17
N ILE A 22 -4.08 19.92 -12.70
CA ILE A 22 -3.74 18.51 -12.80
C ILE A 22 -4.46 17.94 -14.01
N LYS A 23 -3.71 17.35 -14.95
CA LYS A 23 -4.31 16.65 -16.10
C LYS A 23 -5.12 15.46 -15.59
N TYR A 24 -6.33 15.31 -16.12
CA TYR A 24 -7.21 14.18 -15.75
C TYR A 24 -6.62 12.83 -16.16
N THR A 25 -6.02 12.77 -17.33
CA THR A 25 -5.32 11.57 -17.82
C THR A 25 -3.82 11.83 -17.83
N ASP A 26 -3.05 10.89 -17.28
CA ASP A 26 -1.60 10.97 -17.28
C ASP A 26 -0.98 10.50 -18.62
N GLU A 27 0.34 10.65 -18.76
CA GLU A 27 1.09 10.24 -19.95
C GLU A 27 1.07 8.71 -20.17
N SER A 28 0.68 7.94 -19.16
CA SER A 28 0.54 6.48 -19.20
C SER A 28 -0.91 6.05 -19.52
N GLY A 29 -1.82 6.99 -19.81
CA GLY A 29 -3.22 6.70 -20.14
C GLY A 29 -4.09 6.34 -18.93
N ARG A 30 -3.67 6.70 -17.70
CA ARG A 30 -4.44 6.46 -16.47
C ARG A 30 -5.27 7.68 -16.12
N ASP A 31 -6.52 7.46 -15.73
CA ASP A 31 -7.45 8.51 -15.35
C ASP A 31 -7.44 8.78 -13.84
N CYS A 32 -7.49 10.06 -13.46
CA CYS A 32 -7.63 10.52 -12.09
C CYS A 32 -9.12 10.64 -11.71
N ASP A 33 -9.79 9.51 -11.55
CA ASP A 33 -11.17 9.44 -11.09
C ASP A 33 -11.27 9.07 -9.59
N PHE A 34 -12.48 8.90 -9.06
CA PHE A 34 -12.65 8.47 -7.66
C PHE A 34 -12.07 7.09 -7.38
N HIS A 35 -11.92 6.24 -8.39
CA HIS A 35 -11.29 4.94 -8.24
C HIS A 35 -9.78 5.09 -8.08
N ALA A 36 -9.16 6.01 -8.82
CA ALA A 36 -7.75 6.38 -8.64
C ALA A 36 -7.45 6.83 -7.21
N LEU A 37 -8.33 7.62 -6.58
CA LEU A 37 -8.17 8.02 -5.17
C LEU A 37 -8.13 6.81 -4.23
N ARG A 38 -8.97 5.79 -4.48
CA ARG A 38 -8.95 4.55 -3.69
C ARG A 38 -7.65 3.79 -3.90
N HIS A 39 -7.12 3.73 -5.12
CA HIS A 39 -5.80 3.16 -5.37
C HIS A 39 -4.71 3.91 -4.61
N THR A 40 -4.66 5.25 -4.70
CA THR A 40 -3.67 6.05 -3.99
C THR A 40 -3.75 5.86 -2.48
N PHE A 41 -4.95 5.81 -1.90
CA PHE A 41 -5.14 5.58 -0.46
C PHE A 41 -4.48 4.28 -0.02
N ILE A 42 -4.72 3.19 -0.74
CA ILE A 42 -4.20 1.89 -0.32
C ILE A 42 -2.71 1.75 -0.65
N THR A 43 -2.22 2.38 -1.74
CA THR A 43 -0.78 2.49 -2.01
C THR A 43 -0.08 3.17 -0.84
N ASN A 44 -0.65 4.25 -0.30
CA ASN A 44 -0.07 4.94 0.85
C ASN A 44 -0.07 4.07 2.11
N LEU A 45 -1.13 3.28 2.35
CA LEU A 45 -1.15 2.30 3.46
C LEU A 45 -0.04 1.24 3.31
N SER A 46 0.16 0.74 2.09
CA SER A 46 1.22 -0.22 1.80
C SER A 46 2.61 0.38 2.02
N ARG A 47 2.86 1.62 1.56
CA ARG A 47 4.12 2.35 1.80
C ARG A 47 4.39 2.62 3.28
N ALA A 48 3.34 2.78 4.09
CA ALA A 48 3.45 2.91 5.54
C ALA A 48 3.71 1.57 6.27
N GLY A 49 3.85 0.45 5.54
CA GLY A 49 4.09 -0.87 6.13
C GLY A 49 2.87 -1.50 6.81
N VAL A 50 1.66 -1.03 6.49
CA VAL A 50 0.42 -1.58 7.06
C VAL A 50 0.19 -2.99 6.53
N HIS A 51 -0.17 -3.91 7.43
CA HIS A 51 -0.47 -5.29 7.05
C HIS A 51 -1.64 -5.36 6.03
N PRO A 52 -1.54 -6.19 4.97
CA PRO A 52 -2.54 -6.25 3.90
C PRO A 52 -3.99 -6.46 4.36
N THR A 53 -4.21 -7.25 5.40
CA THR A 53 -5.55 -7.48 5.98
C THR A 53 -6.16 -6.21 6.61
N VAL A 54 -5.32 -5.36 7.19
CA VAL A 54 -5.78 -4.07 7.76
C VAL A 54 -6.11 -3.12 6.61
N ALA A 55 -5.24 -3.06 5.60
CA ALA A 55 -5.48 -2.26 4.40
C ALA A 55 -6.78 -2.69 3.67
N GLN A 56 -7.05 -4.00 3.57
CA GLN A 56 -8.28 -4.54 3.00
C GLN A 56 -9.53 -4.07 3.76
N LYS A 57 -9.50 -4.13 5.10
CA LYS A 57 -10.61 -3.66 5.95
C LYS A 57 -10.86 -2.17 5.78
N LEU A 58 -9.79 -1.37 5.73
CA LEU A 58 -9.88 0.08 5.51
C LEU A 58 -10.40 0.43 4.12
N ALA A 59 -10.01 -0.34 3.11
CA ALA A 59 -10.48 -0.21 1.73
C ALA A 59 -11.91 -0.71 1.49
N ARG A 60 -12.48 -1.46 2.46
CA ARG A 60 -13.75 -2.20 2.33
C ARG A 60 -13.76 -3.15 1.13
N HIS A 61 -12.64 -3.79 0.86
CA HIS A 61 -12.53 -4.79 -0.20
C HIS A 61 -13.03 -6.16 0.30
N SER A 62 -13.92 -6.77 -0.48
CA SER A 62 -14.49 -8.09 -0.18
C SER A 62 -13.45 -9.22 -0.29
N SER A 63 -12.47 -9.08 -1.18
CA SER A 63 -11.37 -10.04 -1.36
C SER A 63 -10.01 -9.36 -1.24
N ILE A 64 -9.03 -10.10 -0.72
CA ILE A 64 -7.65 -9.65 -0.60
C ILE A 64 -7.01 -9.47 -1.98
N GLU A 65 -7.44 -10.20 -3.01
CA GLU A 65 -6.92 -10.09 -4.38
C GLU A 65 -7.12 -8.69 -4.97
N LEU A 66 -8.27 -8.05 -4.69
CA LEU A 66 -8.55 -6.66 -5.10
C LEU A 66 -7.59 -5.67 -4.44
N THR A 67 -7.11 -6.02 -3.25
CA THR A 67 -6.10 -5.24 -2.55
C THR A 67 -4.75 -5.55 -3.19
N MET A 68 -4.32 -6.81 -3.21
CA MET A 68 -2.96 -7.18 -3.62
C MET A 68 -2.61 -6.90 -5.07
N LYS A 69 -3.57 -6.92 -6.02
CA LYS A 69 -3.30 -6.76 -7.47
C LYS A 69 -2.50 -5.52 -7.85
N TYR A 70 -2.58 -4.44 -7.06
CA TYR A 70 -1.96 -3.14 -7.41
C TYR A 70 -0.94 -2.62 -6.38
N TYR A 71 -0.83 -3.24 -5.20
CA TYR A 71 0.15 -2.83 -4.17
C TYR A 71 1.39 -3.73 -4.10
N THR A 72 1.44 -4.78 -4.92
CA THR A 72 2.60 -5.69 -5.04
C THR A 72 3.79 -5.09 -5.77
N HIS A 73 3.76 -3.82 -6.18
CA HIS A 73 4.98 -3.04 -6.36
C HIS A 73 5.60 -2.76 -4.98
N VAL A 74 5.97 -3.84 -4.28
CA VAL A 74 6.73 -3.78 -3.05
C VAL A 74 7.99 -2.99 -3.38
N LEU A 75 8.21 -1.91 -2.62
CA LEU A 75 9.46 -1.18 -2.68
C LEU A 75 10.55 -2.18 -2.33
N TYR A 76 11.51 -2.38 -3.23
CA TYR A 76 12.68 -3.25 -3.01
C TYR A 76 13.30 -3.06 -1.60
N GLU A 77 13.28 -1.83 -1.11
CA GLU A 77 13.70 -1.43 0.24
C GLU A 77 12.94 -2.16 1.37
N SER A 78 11.64 -2.40 1.22
CA SER A 78 10.82 -3.15 2.18
C SER A 78 11.18 -4.63 2.21
N GLU A 79 11.54 -5.22 1.07
CA GLU A 79 11.99 -6.63 1.00
C GLU A 79 13.33 -6.80 1.71
N VAL A 80 14.29 -5.90 1.44
CA VAL A 80 15.60 -5.89 2.10
C VAL A 80 15.44 -5.69 3.61
N SER A 81 14.59 -4.75 4.04
CA SER A 81 14.32 -4.52 5.46
C SER A 81 13.64 -5.72 6.14
N ALA A 82 12.72 -6.40 5.44
CA ALA A 82 12.04 -7.58 5.96
C ALA A 82 13.03 -8.74 6.16
N ILE A 83 13.91 -8.97 5.18
CA ILE A 83 14.98 -9.99 5.29
C ILE A 83 15.95 -9.61 6.40
N ALA A 84 16.36 -8.34 6.51
CA ALA A 84 17.25 -7.87 7.57
C ALA A 84 16.64 -7.99 8.98
N SER A 85 15.30 -7.96 9.10
CA SER A 85 14.60 -8.14 10.37
C SER A 85 14.56 -9.60 10.86
N LEU A 86 14.88 -10.57 10.01
CA LEU A 86 14.96 -11.97 10.41
C LEU A 86 16.14 -12.15 11.37
N GLN A 87 15.87 -12.69 12.55
CA GLN A 87 16.92 -13.00 13.52
C GLN A 87 17.93 -13.97 12.91
N ASN A 88 19.22 -13.66 13.06
CA ASN A 88 20.27 -14.58 12.64
C ASN A 88 20.31 -15.80 13.59
N ILE A 89 19.62 -16.88 13.20
CA ILE A 89 19.55 -18.14 13.94
C ILE A 89 20.91 -18.82 14.15
N THR A 90 21.94 -18.46 13.38
CA THR A 90 23.29 -19.02 13.56
C THR A 90 24.08 -18.36 14.70
N ALA A 91 23.72 -17.13 15.09
CA ALA A 91 24.39 -16.42 16.19
C ALA A 91 24.03 -17.02 17.56
N THR A 92 22.78 -17.45 17.75
CA THR A 92 22.30 -18.02 19.02
C THR A 92 22.98 -19.36 19.35
N ALA A 93 23.20 -20.21 18.34
CA ALA A 93 23.84 -21.52 18.52
C ALA A 93 25.34 -21.44 18.92
N THR A 94 25.98 -20.29 18.72
CA THR A 94 27.41 -20.12 19.00
C THR A 94 27.67 -19.72 20.46
N ASN A 95 26.71 -19.07 21.12
CA ASN A 95 26.84 -18.64 22.53
C ASN A 95 26.71 -19.81 23.52
N GLU A 96 25.93 -20.85 23.19
CA GLU A 96 25.76 -22.00 24.09
C GLU A 96 26.98 -22.93 24.14
N ARG A 97 27.78 -22.98 23.05
CA ARG A 97 28.98 -23.83 23.01
C ARG A 97 30.18 -23.29 23.79
N LYS A 98 30.27 -21.98 24.02
CA LYS A 98 31.35 -21.39 24.82
C LYS A 98 31.15 -21.55 26.33
N ASN A 99 29.90 -21.70 26.78
CA ASN A 99 29.56 -21.82 28.20
C ASN A 99 29.66 -23.25 28.75
N LEU A 100 29.88 -24.26 27.90
CA LEU A 100 30.04 -25.66 28.29
C LEU A 100 31.51 -26.13 28.33
N SER A 101 32.47 -25.22 28.11
CA SER A 101 33.91 -25.51 28.09
C SER A 101 34.63 -25.14 29.40
N TYR A 102 33.92 -24.59 30.39
CA TYR A 102 34.48 -24.09 31.66
C TYR A 102 33.86 -24.73 32.91
N ALA A 103 33.10 -25.82 32.76
CA ALA A 103 32.62 -26.67 33.86
C ALA A 103 33.27 -28.06 33.75
#